data_AF-A0A485L9Y7-F1
#
_entry.id   AF-A0A485L9Y7-F1
#
_cell.length_a   1.000
_cell.length_b   1.000
_cell.length_c   1.000
_cell.angle_alpha   90.00
_cell.angle_beta   90.00
_cell.angle_gamma   90.00
#
_symmetry.space_group_name_H-M   'P 1'
#
loop_
_entity.id
_entity.type
_entity.pdbx_description
1 polymer ?
#
loop_
_entity_poly.entity_id
_entity_poly.type
_entity_poly.pdbx_seq_one_letter_code
_entity_poly.pdbx_strand_id
1 'polypeptide(L)'
;MHLRFLALASLASAISAQKCGDPYSGTPGDAGWLAYINCGEKTSPSSNKKWPPTHCNATQPPSSWPLAGPYSFPDSLDTGYGAPMTKDQIYAILSLVWVIENGGSVKNGIVPWWNAYNYVQNIGDDRGYTTNIVGFCTGTGDDVLFLKKLAAIDPCNPLAKYIPDVAALSSANSAKLTGLDGFAREILTQGGGPTGSGPINPDYLQATWNTLADASNPGGYWGIAMDRSRKYNLALPITKGQMYDIGLNSGDVDIVIKKVKTRPPTAAEAGGEQEKLWLADLQTQWAKVIQDPSSHLNEGQLDRANMWHHLLDPKWNVKNSKGQVGATNTVPLLHLELPVTVNAYGDSVLIKSPGGSTPSTSTPPKTTSPNPSSSSPPHPKTTTPTTKTPPHPKTPSPTPDDDDGDDGDDDDNGDDGDNDDNADNLQVVSSSAMLNESVSSYDGQCDGKHFKGTRGVCDEGFLCVKVSDWYSECISVSKLHG
;
A
#
# COMPACT_ATOMS: atom_id res chain seq x y z
N MET A 1 -12.74 1.61 -3.20
CA MET A 1 -12.47 0.71 -2.06
C MET A 1 -12.32 1.55 -0.79
N HIS A 2 -13.39 1.63 0.01
CA HIS A 2 -13.63 2.71 0.98
C HIS A 2 -12.63 2.84 2.14
N LEU A 3 -12.08 4.06 2.31
CA LEU A 3 -12.10 4.75 3.60
C LEU A 3 -13.30 5.75 3.62
N ARG A 4 -13.79 6.11 4.81
CA ARG A 4 -15.13 6.73 5.00
C ARG A 4 -15.10 8.27 4.91
N PHE A 5 -16.20 9.02 4.74
CA PHE A 5 -17.64 8.75 4.95
C PHE A 5 -18.53 9.43 3.88
N LEU A 6 -19.85 9.15 3.86
CA LEU A 6 -20.78 9.42 2.74
C LEU A 6 -21.41 10.83 2.69
N ALA A 7 -21.83 11.21 1.48
CA ALA A 7 -23.16 11.80 1.22
C ALA A 7 -23.92 10.90 0.20
N LEU A 8 -25.26 10.89 0.18
CA LEU A 8 -26.04 9.72 -0.31
C LEU A 8 -27.41 10.11 -0.92
N ALA A 9 -27.78 9.49 -2.06
CA ALA A 9 -29.17 9.18 -2.47
C ALA A 9 -29.11 8.07 -3.55
N SER A 10 -30.03 7.12 -3.72
CA SER A 10 -31.05 6.43 -2.88
C SER A 10 -31.27 5.04 -3.59
N LEU A 11 -31.91 3.97 -3.10
CA LEU A 11 -33.05 3.74 -2.20
C LEU A 11 -32.78 2.54 -1.26
N ALA A 12 -33.74 2.16 -0.41
CA ALA A 12 -33.47 1.29 0.75
C ALA A 12 -33.52 -0.24 0.49
N SER A 13 -32.57 -0.96 1.11
CA SER A 13 -32.81 -2.27 1.73
C SER A 13 -32.05 -2.32 3.06
N ALA A 14 -32.80 -2.47 4.16
CA ALA A 14 -32.28 -2.19 5.50
C ALA A 14 -31.47 -3.35 6.11
N ILE A 15 -30.23 -3.53 5.64
CA ILE A 15 -29.18 -4.22 6.39
C ILE A 15 -28.27 -3.15 6.98
N SER A 16 -28.18 -3.09 8.32
CA SER A 16 -27.27 -2.16 8.99
C SER A 16 -25.82 -2.58 8.75
N ALA A 17 -25.15 -1.91 7.80
CA ALA A 17 -23.73 -2.14 7.53
C ALA A 17 -22.91 -1.73 8.77
N GLN A 18 -22.43 -2.73 9.51
CA GLN A 18 -21.75 -2.53 10.79
C GLN A 18 -20.38 -1.86 10.57
N LYS A 19 -20.34 -0.53 10.75
CA LYS A 19 -19.12 0.26 10.59
C LYS A 19 -18.15 0.02 11.75
N CYS A 20 -17.20 -0.90 11.56
CA CYS A 20 -16.02 -1.08 12.42
C CYS A 20 -15.39 0.28 12.74
N GLY A 21 -15.27 0.69 14.00
CA GLY A 21 -15.00 2.08 14.37
C GLY A 21 -13.64 2.66 13.94
N ASP A 22 -13.36 3.86 14.43
CA ASP A 22 -12.14 4.64 14.20
C ASP A 22 -10.86 3.92 14.69
N PRO A 23 -9.67 4.20 14.13
CA PRO A 23 -8.43 3.42 14.36
C PRO A 23 -8.16 3.12 15.85
N TYR A 24 -7.99 1.84 16.16
CA TYR A 24 -7.79 1.37 17.53
C TYR A 24 -6.42 1.77 18.09
N SER A 25 -6.45 2.54 19.17
CA SER A 25 -5.29 3.15 19.83
C SER A 25 -4.78 2.42 21.08
N GLY A 26 -5.33 1.24 21.40
CA GLY A 26 -4.92 0.43 22.54
C GLY A 26 -3.88 -0.65 22.18
N THR A 27 -3.65 -1.59 23.11
CA THR A 27 -2.67 -2.67 22.96
C THR A 27 -3.34 -3.99 22.56
N PRO A 28 -2.75 -4.78 21.63
CA PRO A 28 -3.17 -6.14 21.33
C PRO A 28 -3.23 -7.07 22.55
N GLY A 29 -4.43 -7.23 23.09
CA GLY A 29 -4.70 -7.98 24.32
C GLY A 29 -5.61 -7.24 25.32
N ASP A 30 -5.76 -5.92 25.17
CA ASP A 30 -6.67 -5.13 25.99
C ASP A 30 -8.14 -5.43 25.66
N ALA A 31 -9.05 -5.07 26.58
CA ALA A 31 -10.48 -5.30 26.41
C ALA A 31 -11.03 -4.58 25.15
N GLY A 32 -11.88 -5.27 24.40
CA GLY A 32 -12.49 -4.77 23.17
C GLY A 32 -11.62 -4.89 21.91
N TRP A 33 -10.30 -5.10 22.02
CA TRP A 33 -9.36 -5.14 20.88
C TRP A 33 -9.80 -6.08 19.75
N LEU A 34 -10.15 -7.33 20.07
CA LEU A 34 -10.58 -8.29 19.04
C LEU A 34 -11.94 -7.92 18.43
N ALA A 35 -12.89 -7.40 19.21
CA ALA A 35 -14.16 -6.95 18.68
C ALA A 35 -13.98 -5.80 17.68
N TYR A 36 -13.00 -4.93 17.92
CA TYR A 36 -12.59 -3.90 16.97
C TYR A 36 -11.97 -4.49 15.70
N ILE A 37 -10.86 -5.23 15.82
CA ILE A 37 -10.07 -5.73 14.68
C ILE A 37 -10.88 -6.69 13.81
N ASN A 38 -11.85 -7.40 14.38
CA ASN A 38 -12.75 -8.29 13.67
C ASN A 38 -13.91 -7.58 12.93
N CYS A 39 -14.12 -6.27 13.11
CA CYS A 39 -15.39 -5.60 12.78
C CYS A 39 -16.61 -6.18 13.53
N GLY A 40 -16.39 -6.83 14.68
CA GLY A 40 -17.40 -7.60 15.42
C GLY A 40 -17.75 -8.97 14.84
N GLU A 41 -17.17 -9.39 13.71
CA GLU A 41 -17.34 -10.75 13.17
C GLU A 41 -16.70 -11.79 14.11
N LYS A 42 -17.32 -12.96 14.21
CA LYS A 42 -16.92 -13.99 15.18
C LYS A 42 -15.82 -14.88 14.61
N THR A 43 -14.69 -14.89 15.29
CA THR A 43 -13.67 -15.93 15.10
C THR A 43 -14.16 -17.28 15.61
N SER A 44 -13.55 -18.36 15.13
CA SER A 44 -13.70 -19.70 15.70
C SER A 44 -12.39 -20.49 15.63
N PRO A 45 -12.18 -21.55 16.43
CA PRO A 45 -10.92 -22.28 16.45
C PRO A 45 -10.66 -23.07 15.17
N SER A 46 -9.56 -22.74 14.47
CA SER A 46 -9.02 -23.39 13.26
C SER A 46 -9.35 -24.87 13.12
N SER A 47 -9.83 -25.27 11.95
CA SER A 47 -10.10 -26.67 11.59
C SER A 47 -8.85 -27.55 11.59
N ASN A 48 -7.65 -26.96 11.51
CA ASN A 48 -6.38 -27.67 11.44
C ASN A 48 -5.95 -28.31 12.77
N LYS A 49 -6.56 -29.44 13.12
CA LYS A 49 -6.20 -30.23 14.32
C LYS A 49 -4.89 -31.04 14.16
N LYS A 50 -4.11 -30.80 13.09
CA LYS A 50 -2.81 -31.45 12.82
C LYS A 50 -1.61 -30.51 13.01
N TRP A 51 -1.86 -29.25 13.36
CA TRP A 51 -0.81 -28.30 13.75
C TRP A 51 -0.69 -28.27 15.29
N PRO A 52 0.53 -28.19 15.87
CA PRO A 52 1.83 -28.14 15.18
C PRO A 52 2.28 -29.51 14.64
N PRO A 53 3.07 -29.54 13.55
CA PRO A 53 3.74 -30.76 13.11
C PRO A 53 4.60 -31.39 14.21
N THR A 54 4.76 -32.71 14.20
CA THR A 54 5.41 -33.48 15.28
C THR A 54 6.91 -33.18 15.51
N HIS A 55 7.56 -32.46 14.59
CA HIS A 55 8.95 -32.01 14.72
C HIS A 55 9.07 -30.58 15.28
N CYS A 56 7.96 -29.88 15.48
CA CYS A 56 7.94 -28.49 15.91
C CYS A 56 7.85 -28.39 17.44
N ASN A 57 8.96 -27.97 18.07
CA ASN A 57 8.98 -27.68 19.49
C ASN A 57 8.20 -26.37 19.76
N ALA A 58 7.16 -26.43 20.60
CA ALA A 58 6.31 -25.27 20.93
C ALA A 58 6.98 -24.20 21.82
N THR A 59 8.31 -24.19 21.92
CA THR A 59 9.09 -23.35 22.84
C THR A 59 9.79 -22.20 22.14
N GLN A 60 9.04 -21.10 22.00
CA GLN A 60 9.51 -19.72 21.74
C GLN A 60 10.13 -19.44 20.35
N PRO A 61 9.98 -18.20 19.83
CA PRO A 61 10.83 -17.72 18.75
C PRO A 61 12.30 -17.64 19.21
N PRO A 62 13.27 -17.67 18.29
CA PRO A 62 14.69 -17.54 18.63
C PRO A 62 14.96 -16.20 19.34
N SER A 63 15.95 -16.20 20.23
CA SER A 63 16.29 -15.04 21.07
C SER A 63 16.63 -13.81 20.22
N SER A 64 15.77 -12.79 20.30
CA SER A 64 15.78 -11.52 19.55
C SER A 64 15.78 -11.66 18.01
N TRP A 65 14.60 -11.47 17.43
CA TRP A 65 14.43 -11.03 16.04
C TRP A 65 14.99 -9.61 15.82
N PRO A 66 15.37 -9.22 14.59
CA PRO A 66 15.76 -7.85 14.27
C PRO A 66 14.57 -6.89 14.35
N LEU A 67 14.83 -5.59 14.52
CA LEU A 67 13.79 -4.55 14.37
C LEU A 67 13.47 -4.29 12.89
N ALA A 68 12.21 -3.94 12.61
CA ALA A 68 11.83 -3.40 11.31
C ALA A 68 12.37 -1.97 11.10
N GLY A 69 12.55 -1.55 9.84
CA GLY A 69 13.10 -0.24 9.50
C GLY A 69 13.04 0.11 8.01
N PRO A 70 13.60 1.28 7.62
CA PRO A 70 13.47 1.85 6.27
C PRO A 70 13.90 0.96 5.11
N TYR A 71 14.78 0.00 5.38
CA TYR A 71 15.33 -0.95 4.40
C TYR A 71 14.99 -2.42 4.73
N SER A 72 13.86 -2.68 5.40
CA SER A 72 13.34 -4.04 5.70
C SER A 72 12.80 -4.77 4.46
N PHE A 73 13.57 -4.77 3.37
CA PHE A 73 13.27 -5.45 2.12
C PHE A 73 14.52 -6.11 1.53
N PRO A 74 14.38 -7.12 0.64
CA PRO A 74 15.52 -7.84 0.09
C PRO A 74 16.48 -6.94 -0.70
N ASP A 75 17.78 -7.19 -0.54
CA ASP A 75 18.86 -6.44 -1.23
C ASP A 75 18.78 -6.50 -2.77
N SER A 76 18.05 -7.47 -3.33
CA SER A 76 17.90 -7.69 -4.78
C SER A 76 16.43 -7.70 -5.21
N LEU A 77 15.64 -6.75 -4.67
CA LEU A 77 14.21 -6.65 -4.92
C LEU A 77 13.86 -6.09 -6.34
N ASP A 78 14.68 -5.22 -6.93
CA ASP A 78 14.49 -4.80 -8.33
C ASP A 78 15.03 -5.88 -9.29
N THR A 79 14.10 -6.57 -9.95
CA THR A 79 14.39 -7.54 -11.02
C THR A 79 13.94 -7.03 -12.40
N GLY A 80 13.63 -5.74 -12.52
CA GLY A 80 13.13 -5.09 -13.73
C GLY A 80 14.19 -4.91 -14.82
N TYR A 81 13.84 -4.12 -15.83
CA TYR A 81 14.77 -3.74 -16.90
C TYR A 81 15.78 -2.68 -16.45
N GLY A 82 16.88 -2.55 -17.18
CA GLY A 82 17.91 -1.53 -16.96
C GLY A 82 18.82 -1.84 -15.77
N ALA A 83 19.34 -0.78 -15.13
CA ALA A 83 20.11 -0.92 -13.90
C ALA A 83 19.17 -1.17 -12.71
N PRO A 84 19.56 -2.01 -11.72
CA PRO A 84 18.80 -2.17 -10.49
C PRO A 84 18.72 -0.86 -9.69
N MET A 85 17.53 -0.58 -9.16
CA MET A 85 17.25 0.53 -8.25
C MET A 85 18.10 0.44 -6.96
N THR A 86 18.49 1.60 -6.44
CA THR A 86 19.12 1.69 -5.13
C THR A 86 18.11 1.44 -4.01
N LYS A 87 18.59 1.15 -2.79
CA LYS A 87 17.72 1.04 -1.60
C LYS A 87 16.92 2.32 -1.36
N ASP A 88 17.49 3.49 -1.62
CA ASP A 88 16.78 4.77 -1.47
C ASP A 88 15.66 4.95 -2.52
N GLN A 89 15.82 4.42 -3.73
CA GLN A 89 14.78 4.44 -4.77
C GLN A 89 13.63 3.48 -4.44
N ILE A 90 13.94 2.28 -3.94
CA ILE A 90 12.93 1.34 -3.45
C ILE A 90 12.20 1.94 -2.24
N TYR A 91 12.93 2.49 -1.27
CA TYR A 91 12.37 3.21 -0.13
C TYR A 91 11.50 4.40 -0.57
N ALA A 92 11.90 5.16 -1.60
CA ALA A 92 11.10 6.25 -2.16
C ALA A 92 9.76 5.73 -2.71
N ILE A 93 9.74 4.63 -3.47
CA ILE A 93 8.50 4.02 -3.98
C ILE A 93 7.58 3.61 -2.82
N LEU A 94 8.11 2.90 -1.81
CA LEU A 94 7.34 2.46 -0.65
C LEU A 94 6.84 3.65 0.21
N SER A 95 7.63 4.72 0.28
CA SER A 95 7.28 5.97 0.96
C SER A 95 6.16 6.73 0.24
N LEU A 96 6.23 6.81 -1.10
CA LEU A 96 5.20 7.43 -1.94
C LEU A 96 3.88 6.68 -1.80
N VAL A 97 3.90 5.35 -1.93
CA VAL A 97 2.72 4.50 -1.72
C VAL A 97 2.18 4.64 -0.29
N TRP A 98 3.03 4.63 0.75
CA TRP A 98 2.57 4.84 2.13
C TRP A 98 1.80 6.16 2.30
N VAL A 99 2.31 7.28 1.76
CA VAL A 99 1.63 8.58 1.86
C VAL A 99 0.27 8.57 1.16
N ILE A 100 0.13 7.79 0.10
CA ILE A 100 -1.16 7.60 -0.59
C ILE A 100 -2.11 6.73 0.24
N GLU A 101 -1.68 5.58 0.77
CA GLU A 101 -2.58 4.64 1.45
C GLU A 101 -2.88 5.02 2.91
N ASN A 102 -1.97 5.72 3.61
CA ASN A 102 -2.01 5.95 5.06
C ASN A 102 -1.89 7.43 5.48
N GLY A 103 -1.70 8.35 4.53
CA GLY A 103 -1.53 9.79 4.83
C GLY A 103 -0.17 10.17 5.42
N GLY A 104 -0.07 11.39 5.95
CA GLY A 104 1.20 12.11 6.15
C GLY A 104 1.92 11.92 7.48
N SER A 105 1.63 10.86 8.24
CA SER A 105 2.30 10.63 9.53
C SER A 105 3.77 10.21 9.35
N VAL A 106 4.70 11.18 9.49
CA VAL A 106 6.15 10.99 9.30
C VAL A 106 6.96 11.57 10.45
N LYS A 107 8.12 10.97 10.76
CA LYS A 107 9.03 11.44 11.82
C LYS A 107 10.33 11.94 11.21
N ASN A 108 10.64 13.23 11.41
CA ASN A 108 11.82 13.92 10.85
C ASN A 108 11.96 13.88 9.31
N GLY A 109 10.92 13.47 8.59
CA GLY A 109 10.92 13.23 7.15
C GLY A 109 11.28 11.80 6.73
N ILE A 110 11.35 10.86 7.68
CA ILE A 110 11.38 9.42 7.42
C ILE A 110 9.94 8.88 7.45
N VAL A 111 9.57 8.13 6.41
CA VAL A 111 8.24 7.56 6.24
C VAL A 111 8.23 6.14 6.81
N PRO A 112 7.39 5.83 7.83
CA PRO A 112 7.44 4.56 8.57
C PRO A 112 6.72 3.42 7.83
N TRP A 113 6.98 3.25 6.52
CA TRP A 113 6.24 2.33 5.65
C TRP A 113 6.24 0.88 6.16
N TRP A 114 7.31 0.48 6.86
CA TRP A 114 7.49 -0.85 7.43
C TRP A 114 6.58 -1.11 8.63
N ASN A 115 5.99 -0.10 9.28
CA ASN A 115 5.14 -0.33 10.44
C ASN A 115 3.89 -1.15 10.09
N ALA A 116 3.42 -1.13 8.82
CA ALA A 116 2.31 -1.96 8.36
C ALA A 116 2.64 -3.47 8.23
N TYR A 117 3.86 -3.95 8.52
CA TYR A 117 4.10 -5.39 8.62
C TYR A 117 3.22 -6.06 9.68
N ASN A 118 2.86 -5.32 10.73
CA ASN A 118 2.01 -5.79 11.81
C ASN A 118 0.51 -5.71 11.49
N TYR A 119 0.13 -5.09 10.36
CA TYR A 119 -1.24 -4.67 10.11
C TYR A 119 -2.16 -5.89 9.97
N VAL A 120 -3.30 -5.82 10.63
CA VAL A 120 -4.40 -6.78 10.49
C VAL A 120 -5.70 -6.12 10.91
N GLN A 121 -6.66 -6.04 10.00
CA GLN A 121 -8.00 -5.52 10.30
C GLN A 121 -9.04 -6.04 9.31
N ASN A 122 -10.21 -6.44 9.81
CA ASN A 122 -11.42 -6.50 8.98
C ASN A 122 -11.99 -5.08 8.92
N ILE A 123 -11.85 -4.41 7.78
CA ILE A 123 -12.27 -3.01 7.60
C ILE A 123 -13.75 -2.87 7.19
N GLY A 124 -14.45 -4.00 7.02
CA GLY A 124 -15.88 -4.03 6.68
C GLY A 124 -16.16 -3.83 5.19
N ASP A 125 -15.25 -4.28 4.32
CA ASP A 125 -15.31 -4.19 2.86
C ASP A 125 -15.44 -5.58 2.19
N ASP A 126 -16.00 -6.55 2.93
CA ASP A 126 -16.25 -7.94 2.54
C ASP A 126 -15.01 -8.79 2.14
N ARG A 127 -13.78 -8.30 2.31
CA ARG A 127 -12.55 -9.08 2.05
C ARG A 127 -12.04 -9.92 3.24
N GLY A 128 -12.62 -9.75 4.43
CA GLY A 128 -12.19 -10.40 5.67
C GLY A 128 -11.07 -9.63 6.36
N TYR A 129 -10.11 -10.31 7.01
CA TYR A 129 -8.91 -9.62 7.48
C TYR A 129 -8.08 -9.15 6.29
N THR A 130 -7.80 -7.85 6.22
CA THR A 130 -6.76 -7.21 5.43
C THR A 130 -5.47 -7.18 6.26
N THR A 131 -4.34 -7.64 5.73
CA THR A 131 -3.08 -7.83 6.46
C THR A 131 -1.85 -7.24 5.77
N ASN A 132 -0.80 -6.95 6.55
CA ASN A 132 0.56 -6.69 6.06
C ASN A 132 0.70 -5.39 5.20
N ILE A 133 1.91 -5.09 4.71
CA ILE A 133 2.29 -3.82 4.06
C ILE A 133 1.57 -3.46 2.74
N VAL A 134 0.69 -4.34 2.24
CA VAL A 134 -0.10 -4.14 1.02
C VAL A 134 -1.59 -4.50 1.17
N GLY A 135 -2.00 -4.96 2.35
CA GLY A 135 -3.38 -5.39 2.57
C GLY A 135 -3.77 -6.67 1.86
N PHE A 136 -2.99 -7.74 2.02
CA PHE A 136 -3.40 -9.10 1.60
C PHE A 136 -4.67 -9.51 2.34
N CYS A 137 -5.67 -10.16 1.71
CA CYS A 137 -6.90 -10.52 2.42
C CYS A 137 -7.24 -12.00 2.46
N THR A 138 -7.80 -12.41 3.61
CA THR A 138 -8.20 -13.80 3.87
C THR A 138 -9.30 -14.30 2.94
N GLY A 139 -10.13 -13.40 2.40
CA GLY A 139 -11.17 -13.69 1.42
C GLY A 139 -10.72 -13.61 -0.04
N THR A 140 -9.58 -13.02 -0.38
CA THR A 140 -9.16 -12.74 -1.79
C THR A 140 -8.09 -13.68 -2.33
N GLY A 141 -7.37 -14.41 -1.46
CA GLY A 141 -6.50 -15.53 -1.87
C GLY A 141 -5.02 -15.21 -2.05
N ASP A 142 -4.64 -13.95 -1.88
CA ASP A 142 -3.27 -13.47 -1.70
C ASP A 142 -2.74 -13.78 -0.29
N ASP A 143 -3.53 -13.61 0.77
CA ASP A 143 -3.11 -13.96 2.15
C ASP A 143 -2.78 -15.46 2.28
N VAL A 144 -3.58 -16.36 1.66
CA VAL A 144 -3.26 -17.80 1.66
C VAL A 144 -2.02 -18.14 0.83
N LEU A 145 -1.64 -17.33 -0.16
CA LEU A 145 -0.38 -17.49 -0.88
C LEU A 145 0.81 -17.07 0.00
N PHE A 146 0.67 -15.96 0.72
CA PHE A 146 1.61 -15.53 1.75
C PHE A 146 1.80 -16.59 2.85
N LEU A 147 0.72 -17.10 3.43
CA LEU A 147 0.78 -18.15 4.47
C LEU A 147 1.43 -19.45 3.96
N LYS A 148 1.17 -19.85 2.71
CA LYS A 148 1.83 -21.00 2.07
C LYS A 148 3.33 -20.76 1.86
N LYS A 149 3.74 -19.54 1.47
CA LYS A 149 5.15 -19.17 1.32
C LYS A 149 5.86 -19.11 2.68
N LEU A 150 5.18 -18.64 3.74
CA LEU A 150 5.68 -18.67 5.11
C LEU A 150 5.88 -20.11 5.62
N ALA A 151 4.89 -20.98 5.47
CA ALA A 151 4.99 -22.39 5.87
C ALA A 151 6.00 -23.22 5.04
N ALA A 152 6.44 -22.71 3.88
CA ALA A 152 7.53 -23.30 3.09
C ALA A 152 8.93 -22.85 3.56
N ILE A 153 9.02 -21.77 4.35
CA ILE A 153 10.25 -21.31 5.01
C ILE A 153 10.31 -21.89 6.43
N ASP A 154 9.26 -21.65 7.23
CA ASP A 154 9.07 -22.12 8.60
C ASP A 154 7.76 -22.91 8.70
N PRO A 155 7.77 -24.26 8.57
CA PRO A 155 6.57 -25.09 8.73
C PRO A 155 6.09 -25.17 10.19
N CYS A 156 6.88 -24.69 11.14
CA CYS A 156 6.55 -24.60 12.55
C CYS A 156 5.91 -23.26 12.95
N ASN A 157 5.82 -22.31 12.01
CA ASN A 157 5.26 -20.99 12.28
C ASN A 157 3.81 -21.08 12.79
N PRO A 158 3.41 -20.31 13.81
CA PRO A 158 2.04 -20.30 14.30
C PRO A 158 1.02 -19.85 13.26
N LEU A 159 1.42 -19.06 12.24
CA LEU A 159 0.52 -18.71 11.13
C LEU A 159 0.25 -19.88 10.18
N ALA A 160 1.15 -20.87 10.07
CA ALA A 160 0.96 -22.05 9.22
C ALA A 160 -0.25 -22.91 9.64
N LYS A 161 -0.69 -22.78 10.90
CA LYS A 161 -1.91 -23.37 11.46
C LYS A 161 -3.15 -23.04 10.59
N TYR A 162 -3.30 -21.79 10.16
CA TYR A 162 -4.55 -21.27 9.61
C TYR A 162 -4.73 -21.50 8.09
N ILE A 163 -3.71 -22.05 7.40
CA ILE A 163 -3.72 -22.26 5.95
C ILE A 163 -4.99 -22.96 5.43
N PRO A 164 -5.52 -24.04 6.07
CA PRO A 164 -6.74 -24.69 5.58
C PRO A 164 -7.99 -23.82 5.71
N ASP A 165 -8.07 -23.01 6.76
CA ASP A 165 -9.21 -22.15 7.04
C ASP A 165 -9.22 -20.94 6.09
N VAL A 166 -8.08 -20.26 5.93
CA VAL A 166 -7.94 -19.14 4.96
C VAL A 166 -8.09 -19.64 3.52
N ALA A 167 -7.62 -20.85 3.18
CA ALA A 167 -7.89 -21.46 1.88
C ALA A 167 -9.39 -21.67 1.62
N ALA A 168 -10.16 -22.06 2.63
CA ALA A 168 -11.61 -22.24 2.51
C ALA A 168 -12.35 -20.90 2.40
N LEU A 169 -11.94 -19.88 3.18
CA LEU A 169 -12.51 -18.53 3.10
C LEU A 169 -12.27 -17.89 1.74
N SER A 170 -11.02 -17.95 1.23
CA SER A 170 -10.66 -17.47 -0.10
C SER A 170 -11.39 -18.24 -1.22
N SER A 171 -11.49 -19.57 -1.13
CA SER A 171 -12.22 -20.37 -2.15
C SER A 171 -13.73 -20.08 -2.17
N ALA A 172 -14.26 -19.42 -1.13
CA ALA A 172 -15.66 -19.00 -1.02
C ALA A 172 -15.85 -17.49 -1.15
N ASN A 173 -14.80 -16.71 -1.47
CA ASN A 173 -14.79 -15.23 -1.47
C ASN A 173 -15.42 -14.64 -0.21
N SER A 174 -15.04 -15.14 0.98
CA SER A 174 -15.79 -14.93 2.22
C SER A 174 -15.10 -13.99 3.21
N ALA A 175 -15.83 -12.95 3.62
CA ALA A 175 -15.46 -11.99 4.67
C ALA A 175 -15.35 -12.58 6.10
N LYS A 176 -15.78 -13.83 6.30
CA LYS A 176 -15.94 -14.44 7.62
C LYS A 176 -14.59 -14.73 8.29
N LEU A 177 -14.57 -14.71 9.62
CA LEU A 177 -13.36 -15.00 10.41
C LEU A 177 -13.36 -16.43 11.01
N THR A 178 -14.15 -17.32 10.40
CA THR A 178 -14.28 -18.72 10.80
C THR A 178 -12.92 -19.44 10.69
N GLY A 179 -12.51 -20.12 11.76
CA GLY A 179 -11.20 -20.78 11.87
C GLY A 179 -10.05 -19.86 12.31
N LEU A 180 -10.23 -18.54 12.30
CA LEU A 180 -9.15 -17.56 12.50
C LEU A 180 -8.95 -17.12 13.97
N ASP A 181 -9.43 -17.90 14.94
CA ASP A 181 -9.21 -17.58 16.37
C ASP A 181 -7.71 -17.60 16.74
N GLY A 182 -7.23 -16.45 17.20
CA GLY A 182 -5.82 -16.13 17.47
C GLY A 182 -5.06 -15.48 16.30
N PHE A 183 -5.54 -15.56 15.06
CA PHE A 183 -4.80 -15.16 13.84
C PHE A 183 -4.24 -13.74 13.90
N ALA A 184 -5.08 -12.74 14.22
CA ALA A 184 -4.65 -11.34 14.28
C ALA A 184 -3.50 -11.12 15.28
N ARG A 185 -3.49 -11.84 16.42
CA ARG A 185 -2.39 -11.72 17.39
C ARG A 185 -1.10 -12.34 16.87
N GLU A 186 -1.18 -13.43 16.10
CA GLU A 186 0.00 -14.00 15.45
C GLU A 186 0.56 -13.04 14.37
N ILE A 187 -0.29 -12.42 13.53
CA ILE A 187 0.14 -11.39 12.56
C ILE A 187 0.93 -10.27 13.27
N LEU A 188 0.36 -9.71 14.34
CA LEU A 188 1.02 -8.66 15.13
C LEU A 188 2.32 -9.14 15.78
N THR A 189 2.35 -10.33 16.38
CA THR A 189 3.56 -10.89 16.99
C THR A 189 4.67 -11.12 15.96
N GLN A 190 4.34 -11.63 14.77
CA GLN A 190 5.31 -11.93 13.72
C GLN A 190 5.79 -10.65 12.99
N GLY A 191 4.91 -9.64 12.86
CA GLY A 191 5.09 -8.44 12.03
C GLY A 191 5.65 -7.19 12.71
N GLY A 192 6.23 -7.28 13.91
CA GLY A 192 6.81 -6.10 14.60
C GLY A 192 6.06 -5.62 15.85
N GLY A 193 5.14 -6.42 16.40
CA GLY A 193 4.41 -6.12 17.63
C GLY A 193 3.33 -5.04 17.49
N PRO A 194 2.80 -4.49 18.60
CA PRO A 194 1.69 -3.54 18.60
C PRO A 194 1.88 -2.29 17.73
N THR A 195 3.11 -1.77 17.65
CA THR A 195 3.43 -0.48 17.00
C THR A 195 4.06 -0.62 15.61
N GLY A 196 4.37 -1.85 15.16
CA GLY A 196 5.14 -2.11 13.95
C GLY A 196 6.65 -1.81 14.05
N SER A 197 7.07 -1.07 15.08
CA SER A 197 8.47 -0.69 15.35
C SER A 197 9.26 -1.73 16.17
N GLY A 198 8.63 -2.84 16.56
CA GLY A 198 9.25 -3.90 17.37
C GLY A 198 10.02 -4.95 16.55
N PRO A 199 10.45 -6.06 17.19
CA PRO A 199 11.12 -7.16 16.54
C PRO A 199 10.20 -7.88 15.52
N ILE A 200 10.67 -8.05 14.29
CA ILE A 200 9.94 -8.68 13.18
C ILE A 200 10.59 -10.01 12.78
N ASN A 201 9.79 -11.07 12.61
CA ASN A 201 10.32 -12.37 12.19
C ASN A 201 10.93 -12.28 10.78
N PRO A 202 12.22 -12.62 10.58
CA PRO A 202 12.82 -12.70 9.25
C PRO A 202 12.03 -13.56 8.27
N ASP A 203 11.45 -14.67 8.72
CA ASP A 203 10.71 -15.60 7.85
C ASP A 203 9.36 -15.01 7.41
N TYR A 204 8.71 -14.23 8.29
CA TYR A 204 7.49 -13.47 7.97
C TYR A 204 7.78 -12.37 6.94
N LEU A 205 8.83 -11.57 7.16
CA LEU A 205 9.32 -10.55 6.22
C LEU A 205 9.67 -11.19 4.85
N GLN A 206 10.41 -12.30 4.86
CA GLN A 206 10.80 -13.01 3.65
C GLN A 206 9.58 -13.61 2.92
N ALA A 207 8.59 -14.14 3.63
CA ALA A 207 7.34 -14.64 3.05
C ALA A 207 6.52 -13.51 2.40
N THR A 208 6.44 -12.34 3.03
CA THR A 208 5.80 -11.14 2.45
C THR A 208 6.44 -10.78 1.10
N TRP A 209 7.76 -10.61 1.08
CA TRP A 209 8.47 -10.25 -0.15
C TRP A 209 8.51 -11.38 -1.19
N ASN A 210 8.53 -12.65 -0.77
CA ASN A 210 8.35 -13.79 -1.67
C ASN A 210 6.96 -13.85 -2.31
N THR A 211 5.95 -13.19 -1.70
CA THR A 211 4.62 -13.04 -2.29
C THR A 211 4.62 -11.88 -3.28
N LEU A 212 5.06 -10.70 -2.83
CA LEU A 212 5.10 -9.47 -3.61
C LEU A 212 5.98 -9.55 -4.86
N ALA A 213 7.15 -10.19 -4.80
CA ALA A 213 8.11 -10.24 -5.90
C ALA A 213 7.81 -11.34 -6.94
N ASP A 214 6.82 -12.20 -6.70
CA ASP A 214 6.49 -13.34 -7.56
C ASP A 214 5.40 -12.98 -8.59
N ALA A 215 5.85 -12.64 -9.80
CA ALA A 215 5.02 -12.23 -10.92
C ALA A 215 4.03 -13.30 -11.44
N SER A 216 4.03 -14.52 -10.89
CA SER A 216 3.11 -15.59 -11.29
C SER A 216 1.81 -15.64 -10.49
N ASN A 217 1.67 -14.82 -9.43
CA ASN A 217 0.54 -14.84 -8.51
C ASN A 217 -0.14 -13.45 -8.36
N PRO A 218 -1.43 -13.37 -7.98
CA PRO A 218 -2.19 -12.12 -7.96
C PRO A 218 -1.74 -11.11 -6.88
N GLY A 219 -1.16 -11.58 -5.76
CA GLY A 219 -0.53 -10.72 -4.75
C GLY A 219 0.90 -10.27 -5.13
N GLY A 220 1.36 -10.63 -6.33
CA GLY A 220 2.70 -10.36 -6.85
C GLY A 220 2.93 -8.95 -7.38
N TYR A 221 2.26 -7.93 -6.82
CA TYR A 221 2.19 -6.56 -7.38
C TYR A 221 3.56 -5.99 -7.81
N TRP A 222 4.58 -6.16 -6.97
CA TRP A 222 5.94 -5.70 -7.27
C TRP A 222 6.59 -6.53 -8.38
N GLY A 223 6.49 -7.87 -8.30
CA GLY A 223 7.00 -8.80 -9.30
C GLY A 223 6.37 -8.58 -10.67
N ILE A 224 5.07 -8.33 -10.73
CA ILE A 224 4.33 -7.98 -11.94
C ILE A 224 4.87 -6.66 -12.50
N ALA A 225 5.05 -5.60 -11.69
CA ALA A 225 5.64 -4.35 -12.14
C ALA A 225 7.06 -4.52 -12.69
N MET A 226 7.91 -5.31 -12.03
CA MET A 226 9.26 -5.64 -12.55
C MET A 226 9.19 -6.46 -13.85
N ASP A 227 8.22 -7.36 -13.97
CA ASP A 227 8.02 -8.16 -15.20
C ASP A 227 7.55 -7.30 -16.37
N ARG A 228 6.58 -6.41 -16.16
CA ARG A 228 6.15 -5.47 -17.20
C ARG A 228 7.27 -4.48 -17.55
N SER A 229 8.10 -4.09 -16.58
CA SER A 229 9.35 -3.36 -16.85
C SER A 229 10.27 -4.12 -17.81
N ARG A 230 10.58 -5.40 -17.56
CA ARG A 230 11.35 -6.26 -18.49
C ARG A 230 10.71 -6.37 -19.87
N LYS A 231 9.39 -6.63 -19.92
CA LYS A 231 8.60 -6.85 -21.14
C LYS A 231 8.56 -5.64 -22.08
N TYR A 232 8.64 -4.42 -21.53
CA TYR A 232 8.49 -3.16 -22.26
C TYR A 232 9.77 -2.29 -22.27
N ASN A 233 10.92 -2.83 -21.87
CA ASN A 233 12.22 -2.14 -21.76
C ASN A 233 12.21 -0.89 -20.84
N LEU A 234 11.41 -0.89 -19.77
CA LEU A 234 11.18 0.29 -18.93
C LEU A 234 12.22 0.37 -17.81
N ALA A 235 13.21 1.24 -17.94
CA ALA A 235 14.38 1.32 -17.05
C ALA A 235 14.22 2.34 -15.91
N LEU A 236 13.29 3.31 -15.99
CA LEU A 236 13.22 4.39 -15.00
C LEU A 236 12.60 3.93 -13.67
N PRO A 237 13.19 4.30 -12.52
CA PRO A 237 12.61 4.07 -11.20
C PRO A 237 11.17 4.59 -11.06
N ILE A 238 10.86 5.79 -11.60
CA ILE A 238 9.50 6.33 -11.58
C ILE A 238 8.50 5.44 -12.35
N THR A 239 8.89 4.87 -13.49
CA THR A 239 8.05 3.94 -14.27
C THR A 239 7.78 2.66 -13.49
N LYS A 240 8.83 2.07 -12.87
CA LYS A 240 8.72 0.87 -12.03
C LYS A 240 7.82 1.11 -10.82
N GLY A 241 8.01 2.23 -10.13
CA GLY A 241 7.23 2.64 -8.96
C GLY A 241 5.75 2.85 -9.26
N GLN A 242 5.42 3.55 -10.35
CA GLN A 242 4.03 3.77 -10.71
C GLN A 242 3.33 2.49 -11.21
N MET A 243 4.03 1.59 -11.91
CA MET A 243 3.44 0.29 -12.25
C MET A 243 3.13 -0.57 -11.02
N TYR A 244 3.93 -0.45 -9.95
CA TYR A 244 3.64 -1.07 -8.66
C TYR A 244 2.42 -0.43 -7.98
N ASP A 245 2.36 0.90 -7.90
CA ASP A 245 1.21 1.65 -7.34
C ASP A 245 -0.12 1.35 -8.07
N ILE A 246 -0.12 1.36 -9.40
CA ILE A 246 -1.29 1.00 -10.20
C ILE A 246 -1.68 -0.46 -9.95
N GLY A 247 -0.71 -1.39 -9.94
CA GLY A 247 -0.96 -2.81 -9.71
C GLY A 247 -1.57 -3.07 -8.33
N LEU A 248 -1.06 -2.40 -7.29
CA LEU A 248 -1.57 -2.46 -5.93
C LEU A 248 -3.00 -1.90 -5.83
N ASN A 249 -3.27 -0.73 -6.41
CA ASN A 249 -4.57 -0.07 -6.27
C ASN A 249 -5.69 -0.68 -7.15
N SER A 250 -5.34 -1.28 -8.29
CA SER A 250 -6.32 -1.83 -9.25
C SER A 250 -6.40 -3.36 -9.29
N GLY A 251 -5.46 -4.07 -8.67
CA GLY A 251 -5.32 -5.53 -8.76
C GLY A 251 -4.69 -6.04 -10.06
N ASP A 252 -4.73 -5.29 -11.18
CA ASP A 252 -4.05 -5.63 -12.44
C ASP A 252 -3.54 -4.38 -13.17
N VAL A 253 -2.23 -4.14 -13.12
CA VAL A 253 -1.57 -3.06 -13.88
C VAL A 253 -1.79 -3.16 -15.39
N ASP A 254 -2.02 -4.36 -15.93
CA ASP A 254 -2.25 -4.51 -17.35
C ASP A 254 -3.59 -3.88 -17.79
N ILE A 255 -4.58 -3.60 -16.92
CA ILE A 255 -5.81 -2.88 -17.34
C ILE A 255 -5.51 -1.46 -17.86
N VAL A 256 -4.43 -0.86 -17.36
CA VAL A 256 -3.96 0.47 -17.79
C VAL A 256 -2.99 0.32 -18.97
N ILE A 257 -2.03 -0.62 -18.89
CA ILE A 257 -1.06 -0.86 -19.98
C ILE A 257 -1.77 -1.20 -21.30
N LYS A 258 -2.86 -2.00 -21.27
CA LYS A 258 -3.69 -2.32 -22.44
C LYS A 258 -4.34 -1.09 -23.10
N LYS A 259 -4.43 0.05 -22.41
CA LYS A 259 -5.03 1.32 -22.89
C LYS A 259 -3.99 2.32 -23.41
N VAL A 260 -2.69 2.11 -23.14
CA VAL A 260 -1.60 3.00 -23.58
C VAL A 260 -1.47 2.94 -25.11
N LYS A 261 -1.39 4.12 -25.75
CA LYS A 261 -1.35 4.26 -27.22
C LYS A 261 0.05 4.54 -27.73
N THR A 262 0.88 5.14 -26.89
CA THR A 262 2.30 5.39 -27.12
C THR A 262 3.05 4.07 -27.12
N ARG A 263 3.97 3.88 -28.07
CA ARG A 263 4.80 2.67 -28.13
C ARG A 263 5.75 2.61 -26.92
N PRO A 264 6.08 1.41 -26.40
CA PRO A 264 7.17 1.25 -25.44
C PRO A 264 8.51 1.64 -26.08
N PRO A 265 9.53 2.00 -25.26
CA PRO A 265 10.89 2.19 -25.74
C PRO A 265 11.48 0.89 -26.31
N THR A 266 12.37 1.01 -27.29
CA THR A 266 13.32 -0.05 -27.60
C THR A 266 14.45 -0.08 -26.56
N ALA A 267 15.26 -1.14 -26.55
CA ALA A 267 16.42 -1.26 -25.65
C ALA A 267 17.41 -0.08 -25.70
N ALA A 268 17.50 0.63 -26.84
CA ALA A 268 18.35 1.81 -27.02
C ALA A 268 17.68 3.13 -26.60
N GLU A 269 16.38 3.11 -26.28
CA GLU A 269 15.58 4.26 -25.87
C GLU A 269 15.11 4.18 -24.40
N ALA A 270 15.39 3.06 -23.73
CA ALA A 270 15.12 2.82 -22.31
C ALA A 270 15.80 3.89 -21.45
N GLY A 271 15.07 4.45 -20.48
CA GLY A 271 15.49 5.63 -19.71
C GLY A 271 15.41 6.97 -20.45
N GLY A 272 15.18 6.96 -21.77
CA GLY A 272 15.13 8.15 -22.62
C GLY A 272 13.72 8.73 -22.81
N GLU A 273 13.59 9.72 -23.70
CA GLU A 273 12.34 10.45 -23.94
C GLU A 273 11.16 9.53 -24.36
N GLN A 274 11.43 8.43 -25.08
CA GLN A 274 10.37 7.49 -25.48
C GLN A 274 9.77 6.75 -24.27
N GLU A 275 10.54 6.49 -23.21
CA GLU A 275 10.00 5.95 -21.97
C GLU A 275 9.16 6.99 -21.22
N LYS A 276 9.62 8.25 -21.17
CA LYS A 276 8.85 9.35 -20.54
C LYS A 276 7.51 9.58 -21.24
N LEU A 277 7.48 9.54 -22.57
CA LEU A 277 6.25 9.64 -23.36
C LEU A 277 5.32 8.45 -23.12
N TRP A 278 5.87 7.23 -23.02
CA TRP A 278 5.10 6.04 -22.68
C TRP A 278 4.51 6.12 -21.27
N LEU A 279 5.30 6.58 -20.30
CA LEU A 279 4.86 6.77 -18.92
C LEU A 279 3.78 7.85 -18.84
N ALA A 280 3.97 9.03 -19.44
CA ALA A 280 2.98 10.11 -19.46
C ALA A 280 1.61 9.64 -19.98
N ASP A 281 1.61 8.79 -21.01
CA ASP A 281 0.40 8.14 -21.52
C ASP A 281 -0.17 7.13 -20.50
N LEU A 282 0.66 6.28 -19.86
CA LEU A 282 0.23 5.41 -18.76
C LEU A 282 -0.46 6.19 -17.62
N GLN A 283 0.12 7.29 -17.12
CA GLN A 283 -0.50 8.11 -16.07
C GLN A 283 -1.81 8.76 -16.57
N THR A 284 -1.83 9.17 -17.84
CA THR A 284 -3.01 9.74 -18.50
C THR A 284 -4.14 8.72 -18.70
N GLN A 285 -3.84 7.44 -18.93
CA GLN A 285 -4.85 6.38 -18.93
C GLN A 285 -5.22 5.95 -17.52
N TRP A 286 -4.30 6.00 -16.54
CA TRP A 286 -4.58 5.66 -15.15
C TRP A 286 -5.59 6.62 -14.53
N ALA A 287 -5.38 7.94 -14.68
CA ALA A 287 -6.33 8.96 -14.24
C ALA A 287 -7.75 8.74 -14.81
N LYS A 288 -7.86 8.30 -16.08
CA LYS A 288 -9.14 7.96 -16.70
C LYS A 288 -9.74 6.65 -16.18
N VAL A 289 -8.91 5.64 -15.90
CA VAL A 289 -9.37 4.37 -15.31
C VAL A 289 -9.91 4.58 -13.91
N ILE A 290 -9.28 5.45 -13.11
CA ILE A 290 -9.84 5.90 -11.83
C ILE A 290 -11.18 6.61 -12.07
N GLN A 291 -11.19 7.66 -12.91
CA GLN A 291 -12.37 8.51 -13.15
C GLN A 291 -13.56 7.78 -13.82
N ASP A 292 -13.35 6.61 -14.43
CA ASP A 292 -14.40 5.77 -15.02
C ASP A 292 -15.32 5.24 -13.91
N PRO A 293 -16.62 5.60 -13.87
CA PRO A 293 -17.53 5.14 -12.82
C PRO A 293 -17.68 3.61 -12.74
N SER A 294 -17.46 2.90 -13.84
CA SER A 294 -17.52 1.43 -13.90
C SER A 294 -16.32 0.73 -13.25
N SER A 295 -15.27 1.48 -12.90
CA SER A 295 -14.11 0.96 -12.17
C SER A 295 -14.37 0.76 -10.67
N HIS A 296 -15.29 1.54 -10.10
CA HIS A 296 -15.47 1.69 -8.66
C HIS A 296 -14.18 2.09 -7.89
N LEU A 297 -13.21 2.72 -8.57
CA LEU A 297 -11.92 3.14 -8.01
C LEU A 297 -11.90 4.59 -7.49
N ASN A 298 -12.76 5.49 -7.97
CA ASN A 298 -12.70 6.92 -7.60
C ASN A 298 -13.58 7.29 -6.39
N GLU A 299 -12.96 7.24 -5.23
CA GLU A 299 -13.40 7.83 -3.96
C GLU A 299 -12.43 8.95 -3.51
N GLY A 300 -11.69 9.54 -4.47
CA GLY A 300 -10.60 10.49 -4.22
C GLY A 300 -9.24 10.07 -4.84
N GLN A 301 -9.12 8.82 -5.30
CA GLN A 301 -7.87 8.21 -5.81
C GLN A 301 -7.27 8.94 -7.03
N LEU A 302 -7.94 9.95 -7.61
CA LEU A 302 -7.32 10.87 -8.56
C LEU A 302 -6.11 11.59 -7.97
N ASP A 303 -6.07 11.81 -6.66
CA ASP A 303 -4.95 12.43 -5.94
C ASP A 303 -3.66 11.59 -6.06
N ARG A 304 -3.76 10.24 -6.00
CA ARG A 304 -2.68 9.28 -6.30
C ARG A 304 -2.11 9.51 -7.70
N ALA A 305 -2.99 9.59 -8.71
CA ALA A 305 -2.58 9.80 -10.10
C ALA A 305 -1.93 11.18 -10.32
N ASN A 306 -2.45 12.23 -9.68
CA ASN A 306 -1.88 13.58 -9.73
C ASN A 306 -0.47 13.64 -9.13
N MET A 307 -0.24 12.98 -7.98
CA MET A 307 1.08 12.90 -7.36
C MET A 307 2.12 12.28 -8.32
N TRP A 308 1.84 11.10 -8.87
CA TRP A 308 2.75 10.46 -9.83
C TRP A 308 2.93 11.28 -11.12
N HIS A 309 1.91 12.01 -11.57
CA HIS A 309 2.03 12.88 -12.74
C HIS A 309 2.95 14.07 -12.49
N HIS A 310 2.84 14.74 -11.35
CA HIS A 310 3.70 15.88 -11.01
C HIS A 310 5.17 15.48 -10.80
N LEU A 311 5.43 14.25 -10.34
CA LEU A 311 6.78 13.69 -10.28
C LEU A 311 7.42 13.51 -11.68
N LEU A 312 6.61 13.30 -12.74
CA LEU A 312 7.08 13.20 -14.13
C LEU A 312 7.13 14.57 -14.83
N ASP A 313 6.05 15.36 -14.79
CA ASP A 313 6.01 16.72 -15.32
C ASP A 313 5.63 17.73 -14.21
N PRO A 314 6.58 18.52 -13.70
CA PRO A 314 6.29 19.54 -12.68
C PRO A 314 5.43 20.71 -13.20
N LYS A 315 5.07 20.73 -14.49
CA LYS A 315 4.07 21.65 -15.05
C LYS A 315 2.64 21.13 -14.88
N TRP A 316 2.45 19.88 -14.45
CA TRP A 316 1.14 19.31 -14.16
C TRP A 316 0.48 20.10 -13.03
N ASN A 317 -0.56 20.85 -13.39
CA ASN A 317 -1.20 21.83 -12.52
C ASN A 317 -2.63 21.45 -12.13
N VAL A 318 -3.06 20.22 -12.42
CA VAL A 318 -4.33 19.68 -11.92
C VAL A 318 -4.25 19.59 -10.40
N LYS A 319 -5.28 20.14 -9.74
CA LYS A 319 -5.32 20.25 -8.30
C LYS A 319 -6.11 19.10 -7.68
N ASN A 320 -5.62 18.64 -6.54
CA ASN A 320 -6.28 17.70 -5.65
C ASN A 320 -7.47 18.36 -4.91
N SER A 321 -8.18 17.54 -4.12
CA SER A 321 -9.33 17.97 -3.30
C SER A 321 -9.05 19.13 -2.32
N LYS A 322 -7.78 19.45 -2.03
CA LYS A 322 -7.32 20.54 -1.16
C LYS A 322 -6.59 21.67 -1.90
N GLY A 323 -6.62 21.67 -3.24
CA GLY A 323 -6.02 22.74 -4.06
C GLY A 323 -4.51 22.62 -4.33
N GLN A 324 -3.88 21.52 -3.94
CA GLN A 324 -2.44 21.21 -4.10
C GLN A 324 -2.22 20.37 -5.38
N VAL A 325 -0.99 20.32 -5.92
CA VAL A 325 -0.72 19.78 -7.29
C VAL A 325 -0.08 18.39 -7.34
N GLY A 326 0.00 17.67 -6.22
CA GLY A 326 0.57 16.33 -6.12
C GLY A 326 2.00 16.29 -5.56
N ALA A 327 2.87 17.20 -5.98
CA ALA A 327 4.23 17.32 -5.43
C ALA A 327 4.79 18.75 -5.50
N THR A 328 6.05 18.95 -5.13
CA THR A 328 6.74 20.26 -5.18
C THR A 328 8.08 20.23 -5.91
N ASN A 329 8.39 19.17 -6.67
CA ASN A 329 9.58 19.13 -7.51
C ASN A 329 9.47 20.15 -8.65
N THR A 330 10.57 20.84 -8.98
CA THR A 330 10.62 21.83 -10.09
C THR A 330 11.23 21.25 -11.37
N VAL A 331 11.69 20.01 -11.31
CA VAL A 331 12.21 19.20 -12.42
C VAL A 331 11.63 17.78 -12.34
N PRO A 332 11.58 17.00 -13.43
CA PRO A 332 11.18 15.59 -13.42
C PRO A 332 12.07 14.74 -12.49
N LEU A 333 11.48 14.00 -11.54
CA LEU A 333 12.18 13.09 -10.62
C LEU A 333 12.22 11.67 -11.19
N LEU A 334 12.85 11.52 -12.35
CA LEU A 334 12.88 10.27 -13.11
C LEU A 334 13.55 9.12 -12.35
N HIS A 335 14.50 9.44 -11.47
CA HIS A 335 15.23 8.47 -10.65
C HIS A 335 14.82 8.53 -9.17
N LEU A 336 13.66 9.12 -8.85
CA LEU A 336 13.08 9.21 -7.51
C LEU A 336 14.07 9.73 -6.45
N GLU A 337 14.83 10.75 -6.82
CA GLU A 337 15.84 11.37 -5.97
C GLU A 337 15.23 12.01 -4.72
N LEU A 338 15.83 11.74 -3.56
CA LEU A 338 15.41 12.29 -2.27
C LEU A 338 16.34 13.44 -1.83
N PRO A 339 15.83 14.48 -1.15
CA PRO A 339 14.47 14.61 -0.63
C PRO A 339 13.44 15.14 -1.66
N VAL A 340 12.17 14.77 -1.46
CA VAL A 340 11.01 15.28 -2.21
C VAL A 340 9.87 15.62 -1.25
N THR A 341 9.11 16.67 -1.53
CA THR A 341 7.82 16.92 -0.86
C THR A 341 6.68 16.52 -1.79
N VAL A 342 5.78 15.66 -1.30
CA VAL A 342 4.58 15.21 -2.01
C VAL A 342 3.31 15.56 -1.24
N ASN A 343 2.15 15.51 -1.90
CA ASN A 343 0.84 15.69 -1.29
C ASN A 343 -0.23 14.85 -1.98
N ALA A 344 -0.99 14.10 -1.18
CA ALA A 344 -2.16 13.33 -1.60
C ALA A 344 -3.23 13.45 -0.49
N TYR A 345 -4.50 13.63 -0.85
CA TYR A 345 -5.66 13.76 0.05
C TYR A 345 -5.64 14.94 1.06
N GLY A 346 -4.50 15.61 1.24
CA GLY A 346 -4.37 16.92 1.91
C GLY A 346 -3.06 17.13 2.66
N ASP A 347 -2.44 16.06 3.16
CA ASP A 347 -1.16 16.17 3.87
C ASP A 347 -0.03 16.51 2.90
N SER A 348 0.89 17.37 3.33
CA SER A 348 2.15 17.67 2.60
C SER A 348 3.33 17.04 3.33
N VAL A 349 4.00 16.10 2.66
CA VAL A 349 4.95 15.17 3.28
C VAL A 349 6.33 15.32 2.66
N LEU A 350 7.30 15.76 3.47
CA LEU A 350 8.72 15.79 3.09
C LEU A 350 9.35 14.42 3.33
N ILE A 351 9.63 13.69 2.25
CA ILE A 351 10.33 12.39 2.25
C ILE A 351 11.83 12.65 2.13
N LYS A 352 12.64 12.08 3.02
CA LYS A 352 14.12 12.14 3.02
C LYS A 352 14.74 10.75 2.94
N SER A 353 15.97 10.67 2.44
CA SER A 353 16.79 9.45 2.54
C SER A 353 17.05 9.09 4.01
N PRO A 354 16.85 7.83 4.43
CA PRO A 354 17.24 7.34 5.75
C PRO A 354 18.75 7.36 6.00
N GLY A 355 19.57 7.26 4.94
CA GLY A 355 21.03 7.17 5.02
C GLY A 355 21.74 8.50 5.26
N GLY A 356 21.04 9.65 5.18
CA GLY A 356 21.61 10.98 5.41
C GLY A 356 22.62 11.46 4.35
N SER A 357 23.01 10.62 3.39
CA SER A 357 23.90 10.97 2.29
C SER A 357 23.17 11.85 1.27
N THR A 358 23.55 13.12 1.18
CA THR A 358 23.21 13.99 0.04
C THR A 358 23.68 13.32 -1.26
N PRO A 359 22.86 13.31 -2.34
CA PRO A 359 23.29 12.74 -3.62
C PRO A 359 24.55 13.43 -4.13
N SER A 360 25.67 12.71 -4.15
CA SER A 360 26.88 13.17 -4.84
C SER A 360 26.58 13.22 -6.33
N THR A 361 26.73 14.38 -6.95
CA THR A 361 26.43 14.60 -8.38
C THR A 361 27.38 13.80 -9.27
N SER A 362 26.96 12.60 -9.63
CA SER A 362 27.62 11.73 -10.60
C SER A 362 27.54 12.36 -11.99
N THR A 363 28.54 13.20 -12.31
CA THR A 363 28.74 13.75 -13.66
C THR A 363 28.61 12.63 -14.69
N PRO A 364 27.75 12.75 -15.71
CA PRO A 364 27.58 11.72 -16.72
C PRO A 364 28.92 11.31 -17.36
N PRO A 365 29.22 10.01 -17.50
CA PRO A 365 30.45 9.57 -18.15
C PRO A 365 30.54 10.15 -19.57
N LYS A 366 31.66 10.82 -19.87
CA LYS A 366 31.91 11.30 -21.24
C LYS A 366 31.93 10.11 -22.19
N THR A 367 31.03 10.12 -23.17
CA THR A 367 30.92 9.11 -24.23
C THR A 367 32.10 9.19 -25.19
N THR A 368 33.20 8.52 -24.85
CA THR A 368 34.28 8.23 -25.80
C THR A 368 33.86 7.07 -26.71
N SER A 369 33.47 7.38 -27.94
CA SER A 369 33.08 6.39 -28.95
C SER A 369 34.20 5.37 -29.22
N PRO A 370 33.92 4.05 -29.17
CA PRO A 370 34.83 3.03 -29.68
C PRO A 370 34.88 3.10 -31.22
N ASN A 371 36.09 3.19 -31.78
CA ASN A 371 36.31 3.06 -33.22
C ASN A 371 36.19 1.56 -33.59
N PRO A 372 35.51 1.17 -34.69
CA PRO A 372 35.24 -0.24 -34.97
C PRO A 372 36.49 -0.99 -35.44
N SER A 373 36.68 -2.20 -34.95
CA SER A 373 37.68 -3.16 -35.45
C SER A 373 37.02 -4.52 -35.68
N SER A 374 37.42 -5.21 -36.74
CA SER A 374 36.62 -6.27 -37.37
C SER A 374 37.21 -7.67 -37.20
N SER A 375 36.41 -8.62 -36.70
CA SER A 375 36.60 -10.05 -36.99
C SER A 375 35.34 -10.89 -36.68
N SER A 376 34.71 -11.43 -37.73
CA SER A 376 33.74 -12.54 -37.67
C SER A 376 34.30 -13.73 -38.44
N PRO A 377 34.15 -14.97 -37.95
CA PRO A 377 33.27 -15.93 -38.66
C PRO A 377 32.68 -17.03 -37.72
N PRO A 378 31.90 -18.01 -38.21
CA PRO A 378 30.70 -17.89 -39.08
C PRO A 378 29.48 -18.69 -38.53
N HIS A 379 28.28 -18.41 -39.05
CA HIS A 379 27.05 -19.16 -38.71
C HIS A 379 26.92 -20.54 -39.38
N PRO A 380 26.31 -21.52 -38.70
CA PRO A 380 25.53 -22.60 -39.32
C PRO A 380 24.09 -22.16 -39.68
N LYS A 381 23.56 -22.69 -40.79
CA LYS A 381 22.11 -22.77 -41.12
C LYS A 381 21.58 -24.13 -40.57
N THR A 382 20.32 -24.56 -40.58
CA THR A 382 19.02 -24.26 -41.27
C THR A 382 17.91 -24.93 -40.38
N THR A 383 16.57 -24.86 -40.51
CA THR A 383 15.55 -24.44 -41.51
C THR A 383 14.22 -24.14 -40.79
N THR A 384 13.24 -23.53 -41.47
CA THR A 384 11.83 -23.39 -41.01
C THR A 384 10.86 -24.14 -41.93
N PRO A 385 9.84 -24.86 -41.42
CA PRO A 385 8.68 -25.32 -42.20
C PRO A 385 7.44 -24.41 -42.01
N THR A 386 6.65 -24.22 -43.07
CA THR A 386 5.42 -23.40 -43.08
C THR A 386 4.18 -24.26 -43.40
N THR A 387 2.97 -23.66 -43.42
CA THR A 387 1.63 -24.20 -43.80
C THR A 387 0.78 -24.79 -42.66
N LYS A 388 -0.58 -24.72 -42.65
CA LYS A 388 -1.60 -23.98 -43.45
C LYS A 388 -2.95 -23.97 -42.68
N THR A 389 -3.76 -22.91 -42.82
CA THR A 389 -5.23 -22.88 -42.50
C THR A 389 -6.04 -23.20 -43.77
N PRO A 390 -7.26 -23.80 -43.72
CA PRO A 390 -8.53 -23.07 -43.44
C PRO A 390 -9.64 -24.00 -42.81
N PRO A 391 -10.98 -23.79 -42.90
CA PRO A 391 -11.84 -22.59 -43.07
C PRO A 391 -12.94 -22.41 -41.98
N HIS A 392 -13.74 -21.33 -42.06
CA HIS A 392 -15.02 -21.11 -41.34
C HIS A 392 -16.25 -21.66 -42.12
N PRO A 393 -17.38 -21.93 -41.41
CA PRO A 393 -18.67 -21.26 -41.70
C PRO A 393 -19.30 -20.66 -40.41
N LYS A 394 -19.79 -19.40 -40.40
CA LYS A 394 -21.10 -18.85 -40.85
C LYS A 394 -22.29 -19.02 -39.88
N THR A 395 -22.88 -17.88 -39.49
CA THR A 395 -24.14 -17.65 -38.77
C THR A 395 -25.39 -18.02 -39.61
N PRO A 396 -26.59 -18.06 -38.99
CA PRO A 396 -27.51 -16.91 -39.15
C PRO A 396 -28.35 -16.55 -37.91
N SER A 397 -28.84 -15.30 -37.87
CA SER A 397 -30.03 -14.90 -37.09
C SER A 397 -31.30 -15.04 -37.96
N PRO A 398 -32.50 -14.91 -37.38
CA PRO A 398 -33.19 -13.63 -37.55
C PRO A 398 -33.92 -13.10 -36.29
N THR A 399 -34.38 -11.85 -36.40
CA THR A 399 -35.32 -11.09 -35.56
C THR A 399 -36.76 -11.24 -36.15
N PRO A 400 -37.81 -10.43 -35.81
CA PRO A 400 -37.95 -9.30 -34.87
C PRO A 400 -39.25 -9.39 -34.01
N ASP A 401 -39.83 -8.22 -33.65
CA ASP A 401 -41.22 -7.94 -33.23
C ASP A 401 -41.60 -8.24 -31.75
N ASP A 402 -42.40 -7.42 -31.02
CA ASP A 402 -42.79 -5.99 -31.14
C ASP A 402 -43.48 -5.48 -29.84
N ASP A 403 -43.72 -4.15 -29.76
CA ASP A 403 -44.75 -3.36 -29.04
C ASP A 403 -44.91 -3.30 -27.48
N ASP A 404 -45.27 -2.07 -27.04
CA ASP A 404 -46.10 -1.58 -25.90
C ASP A 404 -45.85 -2.00 -24.43
N GLY A 405 -46.17 -1.19 -23.39
CA GLY A 405 -46.79 0.16 -23.35
C GLY A 405 -47.11 0.63 -21.89
N ASP A 406 -47.81 1.76 -21.77
CA ASP A 406 -48.52 2.36 -20.61
C ASP A 406 -47.81 2.70 -19.26
N ASP A 407 -47.76 4.01 -18.96
CA ASP A 407 -48.41 4.76 -17.87
C ASP A 407 -48.29 4.40 -16.36
N GLY A 408 -48.25 5.46 -15.53
CA GLY A 408 -48.35 5.42 -14.06
C GLY A 408 -47.96 6.75 -13.38
N ASP A 409 -48.95 7.56 -13.00
CA ASP A 409 -48.81 8.91 -12.39
C ASP A 409 -48.74 8.90 -10.83
N ASP A 410 -48.83 10.12 -10.25
CA ASP A 410 -49.21 10.52 -8.88
C ASP A 410 -48.12 10.66 -7.78
N ASP A 411 -47.85 11.94 -7.43
CA ASP A 411 -47.92 12.61 -6.11
C ASP A 411 -47.46 11.85 -4.82
N ASP A 412 -46.76 12.47 -3.85
CA ASP A 412 -47.27 13.56 -3.00
C ASP A 412 -46.17 14.30 -2.17
N ASN A 413 -46.58 15.30 -1.38
CA ASN A 413 -45.83 16.36 -0.67
C ASN A 413 -44.92 15.93 0.53
N GLY A 414 -44.00 16.82 0.92
CA GLY A 414 -43.28 16.81 2.23
C GLY A 414 -42.30 17.99 2.40
N ASP A 415 -42.34 18.70 3.54
CA ASP A 415 -41.78 20.06 3.70
C ASP A 415 -41.01 20.28 5.03
N ASP A 416 -40.12 21.29 5.06
CA ASP A 416 -39.43 22.01 6.17
C ASP A 416 -38.89 21.29 7.46
N GLY A 417 -37.79 21.82 8.06
CA GLY A 417 -37.34 21.42 9.42
C GLY A 417 -35.93 21.85 9.88
N ASP A 418 -35.81 23.03 10.49
CA ASP A 418 -34.58 23.80 10.80
C ASP A 418 -33.81 23.50 12.13
N ASN A 419 -32.59 24.07 12.22
CA ASN A 419 -31.85 24.63 13.39
C ASN A 419 -30.86 23.86 14.35
N ASP A 420 -29.62 24.43 14.37
CA ASP A 420 -28.81 25.00 15.48
C ASP A 420 -27.98 24.21 16.53
N ASP A 421 -26.70 24.66 16.62
CA ASP A 421 -25.84 25.00 17.78
C ASP A 421 -25.62 24.03 18.96
N ASN A 422 -24.41 23.86 19.50
CA ASN A 422 -23.60 24.92 20.15
C ASN A 422 -22.12 24.48 20.40
N ALA A 423 -21.22 25.39 20.81
CA ALA A 423 -19.80 25.12 21.11
C ALA A 423 -19.25 26.00 22.27
N ASP A 424 -18.28 25.50 23.06
CA ASP A 424 -17.49 26.36 23.97
C ASP A 424 -16.11 25.78 24.41
N ASN A 425 -15.04 26.30 23.79
CA ASN A 425 -13.84 26.92 24.40
C ASN A 425 -13.19 26.38 25.70
N LEU A 426 -11.85 26.23 25.71
CA LEU A 426 -10.99 26.44 26.90
C LEU A 426 -9.51 26.74 26.56
N GLN A 427 -8.74 27.24 27.52
CA GLN A 427 -7.58 28.12 27.29
C GLN A 427 -6.16 27.50 27.41
N VAL A 428 -5.19 28.16 26.75
CA VAL A 428 -3.75 27.91 26.83
C VAL A 428 -3.08 28.82 27.88
N VAL A 429 -2.04 28.32 28.57
CA VAL A 429 -1.15 29.11 29.45
C VAL A 429 0.32 28.78 29.15
N SER A 430 1.21 29.76 29.20
CA SER A 430 2.62 29.65 28.79
C SER A 430 3.61 30.04 29.90
N SER A 431 4.75 29.33 29.98
CA SER A 431 6.00 29.84 30.57
C SER A 431 7.20 28.99 30.10
N SER A 432 8.38 29.60 29.96
CA SER A 432 9.59 28.97 29.41
C SER A 432 10.75 28.97 30.42
N ALA A 433 11.57 27.91 30.48
CA ALA A 433 12.97 28.01 30.91
C ALA A 433 13.82 26.71 30.69
N MET A 434 14.91 26.88 29.93
CA MET A 434 16.22 26.20 30.07
C MET A 434 16.38 24.69 29.73
N LEU A 435 17.58 24.39 29.19
CA LEU A 435 18.01 23.11 28.65
C LEU A 435 18.98 22.36 29.59
N ASN A 436 18.97 21.03 29.56
CA ASN A 436 20.18 20.21 29.69
C ASN A 436 19.99 18.85 29.00
N GLU A 437 21.08 18.20 28.59
CA GLU A 437 21.08 17.03 27.70
C GLU A 437 20.90 15.66 28.42
N SER A 438 20.78 14.60 27.60
CA SER A 438 21.07 13.19 27.92
C SER A 438 19.99 12.30 28.60
N VAL A 439 18.82 12.17 27.96
CA VAL A 439 18.07 10.90 27.95
C VAL A 439 17.68 10.55 26.51
N SER A 440 17.84 9.29 26.10
CA SER A 440 17.50 8.81 24.74
C SER A 440 15.98 8.82 24.50
N SER A 441 15.53 9.41 23.40
CA SER A 441 14.12 9.57 23.06
C SER A 441 13.46 8.26 22.59
N TYR A 442 12.50 7.77 23.36
CA TYR A 442 11.60 6.68 22.99
C TYR A 442 10.22 7.23 22.62
N ASP A 443 9.78 6.93 21.39
CA ASP A 443 8.39 6.87 20.90
C ASP A 443 7.37 7.97 21.28
N GLY A 444 7.82 9.15 21.71
CA GLY A 444 6.91 10.25 22.07
C GLY A 444 6.20 10.04 23.41
N GLN A 445 6.64 9.06 24.22
CA GLN A 445 6.14 8.92 25.58
C GLN A 445 6.61 10.10 26.44
N CYS A 446 5.67 10.75 27.11
CA CYS A 446 5.90 11.92 27.96
C CYS A 446 5.57 11.67 29.45
N ASP A 447 4.80 10.63 29.77
CA ASP A 447 4.61 10.13 31.14
C ASP A 447 4.17 8.66 31.16
N GLY A 448 4.08 8.06 32.34
CA GLY A 448 3.62 6.70 32.59
C GLY A 448 4.25 6.10 33.86
N LYS A 449 3.64 5.06 34.44
CA LYS A 449 4.32 4.23 35.45
C LYS A 449 5.65 3.69 34.89
N HIS A 450 6.72 3.87 35.67
CA HIS A 450 8.12 3.58 35.33
C HIS A 450 8.79 4.41 34.21
N PHE A 451 8.10 5.37 33.59
CA PHE A 451 8.72 6.31 32.65
C PHE A 451 9.94 7.01 33.29
N LYS A 452 11.02 7.17 32.50
CA LYS A 452 12.36 7.61 32.95
C LYS A 452 12.76 9.02 32.48
N GLY A 453 12.03 9.61 31.53
CA GLY A 453 12.23 11.00 31.12
C GLY A 453 11.53 11.99 32.04
N THR A 454 11.64 13.28 31.69
CA THR A 454 10.94 14.37 32.39
C THR A 454 9.44 14.29 32.12
N ARG A 455 8.65 14.03 33.17
CA ARG A 455 7.20 13.84 33.06
C ARG A 455 6.49 15.09 32.52
N GLY A 456 5.55 14.90 31.61
CA GLY A 456 4.73 15.97 31.04
C GLY A 456 5.41 16.80 29.94
N VAL A 457 6.68 16.54 29.63
CA VAL A 457 7.46 17.31 28.65
C VAL A 457 7.31 16.69 27.26
N CYS A 458 7.10 17.56 26.27
CA CYS A 458 7.04 17.26 24.85
C CYS A 458 7.80 18.33 24.05
N ASP A 459 8.12 18.03 22.79
CA ASP A 459 8.67 19.01 21.86
C ASP A 459 7.65 20.13 21.54
N GLU A 460 8.14 21.28 21.08
CA GLU A 460 7.30 22.44 20.77
C GLU A 460 6.23 22.10 19.71
N GLY A 461 4.96 22.45 19.99
CA GLY A 461 3.81 22.08 19.15
C GLY A 461 3.11 20.77 19.54
N PHE A 462 3.52 20.12 20.63
CA PHE A 462 2.91 18.90 21.17
C PHE A 462 2.52 19.05 22.65
N LEU A 463 1.43 18.38 23.06
CA LEU A 463 0.94 18.32 24.44
C LEU A 463 1.02 16.89 24.95
N CYS A 464 1.42 16.72 26.21
CA CYS A 464 1.41 15.42 26.87
C CYS A 464 -0.01 15.01 27.29
N VAL A 465 -0.59 14.02 26.61
CA VAL A 465 -1.96 13.52 26.85
C VAL A 465 -1.90 12.15 27.52
N LYS A 466 -2.63 11.96 28.63
CA LYS A 466 -2.70 10.68 29.33
C LYS A 466 -3.54 9.67 28.55
N VAL A 467 -2.93 8.60 28.08
CA VAL A 467 -3.59 7.47 27.40
C VAL A 467 -3.97 6.38 28.41
N SER A 468 -3.09 6.09 29.36
CA SER A 468 -3.32 5.12 30.44
C SER A 468 -2.52 5.46 31.71
N ASP A 469 -2.62 4.62 32.74
CA ASP A 469 -1.77 4.71 33.93
C ASP A 469 -0.29 4.37 33.67
N TRP A 470 0.02 3.74 32.54
CA TRP A 470 1.36 3.28 32.18
C TRP A 470 1.98 4.07 31.02
N TYR A 471 1.18 4.90 30.34
CA TYR A 471 1.57 5.60 29.11
C TYR A 471 0.80 6.91 28.91
N SER A 472 1.53 7.98 28.62
CA SER A 472 1.03 9.27 28.13
C SER A 472 1.89 9.68 26.94
N GLU A 473 1.29 10.29 25.92
CA GLU A 473 1.92 10.55 24.62
C GLU A 473 1.92 12.04 24.26
N CYS A 474 2.96 12.47 23.54
CA CYS A 474 3.03 13.77 22.89
C CYS A 474 2.12 13.82 21.65
N ILE A 475 0.88 14.29 21.83
CA ILE A 475 -0.06 14.51 20.73
C ILE A 475 0.13 15.94 20.20
N SER A 476 0.20 16.11 18.87
CA SER A 476 0.35 17.45 18.29
C SER A 476 -0.86 18.32 18.61
N VAL A 477 -0.63 19.59 18.97
CA VAL A 477 -1.70 20.53 19.33
C VAL A 477 -2.68 20.76 18.17
N SER A 478 -2.24 20.61 16.93
CA SER A 478 -3.12 20.64 15.74
C SER A 478 -4.11 19.47 15.65
N LYS A 479 -3.91 18.39 16.42
CA LYS A 479 -4.85 17.26 16.53
C LYS A 479 -5.76 17.36 17.77
N LEU A 480 -5.64 18.41 18.58
CA LEU A 480 -6.41 18.62 19.81
C LEU A 480 -7.50 19.70 19.68
N HIS A 481 -7.61 20.33 18.50
CA HIS A 481 -8.70 21.20 18.13
C HIS A 481 -9.52 20.56 17.01
N GLY A 482 -10.55 19.82 17.42
CA GLY A 482 -11.77 19.57 16.64
C GLY A 482 -12.90 20.43 17.19
#